data_AF-A0A1E4FK94-F1
#
_entry.id   AF-A0A1E4FK94-F1
#
_cell.length_a   1.000
_cell.length_b   1.000
_cell.length_c   1.000
_cell.angle_alpha   90.00
_cell.angle_beta   90.00
_cell.angle_gamma   90.00
#
_symmetry.space_group_name_H-M   'P 1'
#
loop_
_entity.id
_entity.type
_entity.pdbx_description
1 polymer ?
#
loop_
_entity_poly.entity_id
_entity_poly.type
_entity_poly.pdbx_seq_one_letter_code
_entity_poly.pdbx_strand_id
1 'polypeptide(L)'
;MKIDLYTLVAQLLNFLVLAGLLGRFVYQPVMAAVQRRDQQLAERMNALEKRERECQELALQLREQEGQQEAGRMEARARVEQELHQWRLQETDSIRQQLAQQRQSWEEKLQTELDQLHGRKSQEVSRMVLEVSRRALRDLADQELDDQIVVYLLQHLPEGKLERPLVVSARQLSERSRERLEQVFPGIQFELQPELLAGVELKDAEHRLNWSIQGYLEGLVACSAG
;
A
#
# COMPACT_ATOMS: atom_id res chain seq x y z
N MET A 1 -3.33 -136.12 -43.47
CA MET A 1 -3.52 -134.69 -43.18
C MET A 1 -4.02 -134.02 -44.44
N LYS A 2 -5.31 -133.67 -44.50
CA LYS A 2 -5.91 -132.86 -45.57
C LYS A 2 -6.17 -131.49 -44.96
N ILE A 3 -5.67 -130.45 -45.60
CA ILE A 3 -5.97 -129.08 -45.19
C ILE A 3 -7.39 -128.80 -45.70
N ASP A 4 -8.33 -128.66 -44.79
CA ASP A 4 -9.72 -128.36 -45.11
C ASP A 4 -9.85 -126.89 -45.53
N LEU A 5 -9.63 -126.63 -46.82
CA LEU A 5 -9.72 -125.31 -47.46
C LEU A 5 -11.07 -124.61 -47.17
N TYR A 6 -12.14 -125.39 -47.03
CA TYR A 6 -13.47 -124.88 -46.69
C TYR A 6 -13.53 -124.29 -45.27
N THR A 7 -12.90 -124.96 -44.30
CA THR A 7 -12.81 -124.49 -42.91
C THR A 7 -11.95 -123.22 -42.81
N LEU A 8 -10.89 -123.14 -43.61
CA LEU A 8 -10.03 -121.95 -43.69
C LEU A 8 -10.79 -120.72 -44.23
N VAL A 9 -11.58 -120.90 -45.30
CA VAL A 9 -12.41 -119.82 -45.87
C VAL A 9 -13.52 -119.40 -44.90
N ALA A 10 -14.17 -120.35 -44.22
CA ALA A 10 -15.19 -120.04 -43.21
C ALA A 10 -14.62 -119.31 -41.99
N GLN A 11 -13.42 -119.68 -41.53
CA GLN A 11 -12.71 -118.96 -40.46
C GLN A 11 -12.30 -117.55 -40.88
N LEU A 12 -11.86 -117.36 -42.13
CA LEU A 12 -11.51 -116.04 -42.67
C LEU A 12 -12.74 -115.13 -42.75
N LEU A 13 -13.88 -115.66 -43.21
CA LEU A 13 -15.15 -114.94 -43.22
C LEU A 13 -15.59 -114.55 -41.80
N ASN A 14 -15.49 -115.46 -40.83
CA ASN A 14 -15.82 -115.18 -39.43
C ASN A 14 -14.89 -114.08 -38.85
N PHE A 15 -13.58 -114.16 -39.12
CA PHE A 15 -12.64 -113.14 -38.70
C PHE A 15 -12.92 -111.77 -39.34
N LEU A 16 -13.29 -111.72 -40.63
CA LEU A 16 -13.68 -110.48 -41.30
C LEU A 16 -14.96 -109.87 -40.72
N VAL A 17 -15.96 -110.71 -40.41
CA VAL A 17 -17.19 -110.25 -39.74
C VAL A 17 -16.86 -109.71 -38.34
N LEU A 18 -16.03 -110.42 -37.57
CA LEU A 18 -15.58 -109.98 -36.26
C LEU A 18 -14.76 -108.69 -36.32
N ALA A 19 -13.83 -108.58 -37.26
CA ALA A 19 -13.00 -107.39 -37.47
C ALA A 19 -13.84 -106.18 -37.92
N GLY A 20 -14.85 -106.39 -38.79
CA GLY A 20 -15.79 -105.36 -39.19
C GLY A 20 -16.67 -104.87 -38.03
N LEU A 21 -17.17 -105.81 -37.21
CA LEU A 21 -17.91 -105.50 -35.98
C LEU A 21 -17.03 -104.75 -34.98
N LEU A 22 -15.80 -105.20 -34.74
CA LEU A 22 -14.87 -104.56 -33.80
C LEU A 22 -14.45 -103.17 -34.28
N GLY A 23 -14.19 -103.02 -35.58
CA GLY A 23 -13.88 -101.74 -36.20
C GLY A 23 -15.01 -100.72 -36.05
N ARG A 24 -16.26 -101.14 -36.25
CA ARG A 24 -17.43 -100.25 -36.20
C ARG A 24 -17.95 -99.99 -34.78
N PHE A 25 -17.99 -101.01 -33.91
CA PHE A 25 -18.56 -100.91 -32.56
C PHE A 25 -17.56 -100.50 -31.48
N VAL A 26 -16.25 -100.73 -31.66
CA VAL A 26 -15.27 -100.46 -30.61
C VAL A 26 -14.28 -99.37 -31.04
N TYR A 27 -13.61 -99.53 -32.17
CA TYR A 27 -12.55 -98.60 -32.57
C TYR A 27 -13.06 -97.19 -32.86
N GLN A 28 -14.12 -97.08 -33.69
CA GLN A 28 -14.72 -95.80 -34.06
C GLN A 28 -15.25 -94.99 -32.85
N PRO A 29 -16.09 -95.54 -31.95
CA PRO A 29 -16.57 -94.78 -30.79
C PRO A 29 -15.46 -94.44 -29.78
N VAL A 30 -14.44 -95.30 -29.62
CA VAL A 30 -13.29 -95.00 -28.73
C VAL A 30 -12.43 -93.88 -29.30
N MET A 31 -12.11 -93.90 -30.60
CA MET A 31 -11.36 -92.81 -31.23
C MET A 31 -12.14 -91.50 -31.25
N ALA A 32 -13.46 -91.55 -31.50
CA ALA A 32 -14.32 -90.37 -31.40
C ALA A 32 -14.37 -89.80 -29.97
N ALA A 33 -14.36 -90.65 -28.94
CA ALA A 33 -14.31 -90.22 -27.54
C ALA A 33 -12.97 -89.56 -27.17
N VAL A 34 -11.85 -90.11 -27.65
CA VAL A 34 -10.50 -89.51 -27.48
C VAL A 34 -10.42 -88.16 -28.18
N GLN A 35 -10.83 -88.06 -29.45
CA GLN A 35 -10.83 -86.81 -30.21
C GLN A 35 -11.71 -85.73 -29.57
N ARG A 36 -12.89 -86.08 -29.06
CA ARG A 36 -13.75 -85.14 -28.32
C ARG A 36 -13.07 -84.60 -27.07
N ARG A 37 -12.36 -85.46 -26.33
CA ARG A 37 -11.59 -85.05 -25.15
C ARG A 37 -10.44 -84.13 -25.55
N ASP A 38 -9.70 -84.44 -26.60
CA ASP A 38 -8.59 -83.61 -27.08
C ASP A 38 -9.10 -82.23 -27.55
N GLN A 39 -10.23 -82.19 -28.25
CA GLN A 39 -10.88 -80.93 -28.64
C GLN A 39 -11.33 -80.12 -27.42
N GLN A 40 -11.98 -80.75 -26.43
CA GLN A 40 -12.38 -80.07 -25.19
C GLN A 40 -11.18 -79.54 -24.40
N LEU A 41 -10.06 -80.28 -24.38
CA LEU A 41 -8.83 -79.81 -23.73
C LEU A 41 -8.21 -78.63 -24.50
N ALA A 42 -8.15 -78.71 -25.82
CA ALA A 42 -7.66 -77.62 -26.66
C ALA A 42 -8.52 -76.35 -26.53
N GLU A 43 -9.85 -76.48 -26.52
CA GLU A 43 -10.77 -75.36 -26.29
C GLU A 43 -10.59 -74.72 -24.91
N ARG A 44 -10.43 -75.53 -23.86
CA ARG A 44 -10.16 -75.04 -22.51
C ARG A 44 -8.83 -74.30 -22.42
N MET A 45 -7.77 -74.84 -23.00
CA MET A 45 -6.45 -74.19 -23.02
C MET A 45 -6.50 -72.86 -23.77
N ASN A 46 -7.12 -72.83 -24.96
CA ASN A 46 -7.31 -71.59 -25.71
C ASN A 46 -8.17 -70.56 -24.95
N ALA A 47 -9.19 -70.99 -24.23
CA ALA A 47 -10.02 -70.11 -23.41
C ALA A 47 -9.23 -69.54 -22.21
N LEU A 48 -8.37 -70.33 -21.58
CA LEU A 48 -7.47 -69.87 -20.52
C LEU A 48 -6.45 -68.85 -21.05
N GLU A 49 -5.77 -69.16 -22.16
CA GLU A 49 -4.81 -68.25 -22.78
C GLU A 49 -5.46 -66.91 -23.18
N LYS A 50 -6.67 -66.94 -23.74
CA LYS A 50 -7.41 -65.71 -24.07
C LYS A 50 -7.70 -64.88 -22.82
N ARG A 51 -8.20 -65.51 -21.76
CA ARG A 51 -8.46 -64.82 -20.48
C ARG A 51 -7.19 -64.26 -19.86
N GLU A 52 -6.07 -64.98 -19.93
CA GLU A 52 -4.79 -64.49 -19.44
C GLU A 52 -4.32 -63.25 -20.23
N ARG A 53 -4.44 -63.27 -21.57
CA ARG A 53 -4.12 -62.11 -22.41
C ARG A 53 -5.02 -60.93 -22.12
N GLU A 54 -6.34 -61.12 -22.03
CA GLU A 54 -7.31 -60.08 -21.67
C GLU A 54 -7.00 -59.47 -20.29
N CYS A 55 -6.69 -60.30 -19.29
CA CYS A 55 -6.28 -59.82 -17.97
C CYS A 55 -4.97 -59.02 -18.02
N GLN A 56 -3.98 -59.44 -18.81
CA GLN A 56 -2.72 -58.72 -18.97
C GLN A 56 -2.92 -57.38 -19.67
N GLU A 57 -3.71 -57.34 -20.75
CA GLU A 57 -4.06 -56.11 -21.46
C GLU A 57 -4.80 -55.13 -20.54
N LEU A 58 -5.80 -55.61 -19.78
CA LEU A 58 -6.52 -54.78 -18.82
C LEU A 58 -5.60 -54.25 -17.72
N ALA A 59 -4.68 -55.08 -17.21
CA ALA A 59 -3.71 -54.66 -16.20
C ALA A 59 -2.74 -53.59 -16.73
N LEU A 60 -2.33 -53.67 -17.99
CA LEU A 60 -1.52 -52.64 -18.64
C LEU A 60 -2.30 -51.34 -18.82
N GLN A 61 -3.55 -51.40 -19.27
CA GLN A 61 -4.41 -50.22 -19.42
C GLN A 61 -4.67 -49.52 -18.08
N LEU A 62 -4.93 -50.29 -17.01
CA LEU A 62 -5.12 -49.73 -15.67
C LEU A 62 -3.86 -49.02 -15.19
N ARG A 63 -2.68 -49.63 -15.36
CA ARG A 63 -1.40 -48.98 -14.99
C ARG A 63 -1.14 -47.71 -15.78
N GLU A 64 -1.48 -47.70 -17.06
CA GLU A 64 -1.34 -46.49 -17.89
C GLU A 64 -2.29 -45.38 -17.44
N GLN A 65 -3.55 -45.72 -17.14
CA GLN A 65 -4.53 -44.78 -16.59
C GLN A 65 -4.12 -44.23 -15.23
N GLU A 66 -3.61 -45.09 -14.33
CA GLU A 66 -3.07 -44.69 -13.03
C GLU A 66 -1.90 -43.71 -13.23
N GLY A 67 -0.95 -44.03 -14.13
CA GLY A 67 0.17 -43.16 -14.44
C GLY A 67 -0.26 -41.81 -15.02
N GLN A 68 -1.24 -41.79 -15.93
CA GLN A 68 -1.81 -40.54 -16.46
C GLN A 68 -2.51 -39.72 -15.38
N GLN A 69 -3.26 -40.37 -14.47
CA GLN A 69 -3.93 -39.70 -13.37
C GLN A 69 -2.93 -39.11 -12.37
N GLU A 70 -1.86 -39.85 -12.05
CA GLU A 70 -0.78 -39.37 -11.18
C GLU A 70 -0.04 -38.19 -11.80
N ALA A 71 0.30 -38.27 -13.10
CA ALA A 71 0.92 -37.17 -13.82
C ALA A 71 0.01 -35.93 -13.82
N GLY A 72 -1.28 -36.08 -14.12
CA GLY A 72 -2.25 -34.99 -14.07
C GLY A 72 -2.40 -34.38 -12.67
N ARG A 73 -2.38 -35.21 -11.61
CA ARG A 73 -2.39 -34.73 -10.22
C ARG A 73 -1.12 -33.97 -9.86
N MET A 74 0.04 -34.44 -10.29
CA MET A 74 1.32 -33.75 -10.05
C MET A 74 1.35 -32.40 -10.76
N GLU A 75 0.93 -32.33 -12.02
CA GLU A 75 0.83 -31.06 -12.75
C GLU A 75 -0.16 -30.09 -12.09
N ALA A 76 -1.35 -30.57 -11.70
CA ALA A 76 -2.33 -29.73 -11.03
C ALA A 76 -1.79 -29.16 -9.71
N ARG A 77 -1.10 -29.99 -8.91
CA ARG A 77 -0.42 -29.54 -7.68
C ARG A 77 0.65 -28.51 -7.97
N ALA A 78 1.51 -28.76 -8.95
CA ALA A 78 2.57 -27.83 -9.33
C ALA A 78 2.01 -26.47 -9.79
N ARG A 79 0.91 -26.45 -10.55
CA ARG A 79 0.24 -25.21 -10.96
C ARG A 79 -0.31 -24.45 -9.75
N VAL A 80 -1.02 -25.12 -8.85
CA VAL A 80 -1.56 -24.50 -7.63
C VAL A 80 -0.43 -23.96 -6.74
N GLU A 81 0.67 -24.70 -6.59
CA GLU A 81 1.84 -24.23 -5.82
C GLU A 81 2.48 -22.98 -6.44
N GLN A 82 2.60 -22.93 -7.78
CA GLN A 82 3.10 -21.76 -8.49
C GLN A 82 2.17 -20.55 -8.33
N GLU A 83 0.85 -20.75 -8.49
CA GLU A 83 -0.15 -19.69 -8.29
C GLU A 83 -0.13 -19.18 -6.85
N LEU A 84 -0.09 -20.06 -5.85
CA LEU A 84 0.04 -19.70 -4.44
C LEU A 84 1.34 -18.97 -4.13
N HIS A 85 2.45 -19.34 -4.80
CA HIS A 85 3.72 -18.65 -4.64
C HIS A 85 3.67 -17.24 -5.24
N GLN A 86 3.14 -17.10 -6.47
CA GLN A 86 2.97 -15.80 -7.12
C GLN A 86 2.02 -14.90 -6.33
N TRP A 87 0.89 -15.44 -5.88
CA TRP A 87 -0.06 -14.71 -5.05
C TRP A 87 0.58 -14.24 -3.74
N ARG A 88 1.34 -15.10 -3.05
CA ARG A 88 2.08 -14.72 -1.83
C ARG A 88 3.08 -13.60 -2.08
N LEU A 89 3.81 -13.65 -3.19
CA LEU A 89 4.75 -12.57 -3.56
C LEU A 89 4.02 -11.25 -3.80
N GLN A 90 2.94 -11.28 -4.60
CA GLN A 90 2.13 -10.11 -4.89
C GLN A 90 1.50 -9.50 -3.63
N GLU A 91 0.94 -10.34 -2.76
CA GLU A 91 0.34 -9.90 -1.50
C GLU A 91 1.39 -9.26 -0.59
N THR A 92 2.56 -9.89 -0.46
CA THR A 92 3.68 -9.37 0.35
C THR A 92 4.17 -8.02 -0.19
N ASP A 93 4.30 -7.89 -1.51
CA ASP A 93 4.70 -6.64 -2.14
C ASP A 93 3.64 -5.54 -1.97
N SER A 94 2.36 -5.89 -2.04
CA SER A 94 1.26 -4.95 -1.78
C SER A 94 1.29 -4.43 -0.34
N ILE A 95 1.52 -5.31 0.64
CA ILE A 95 1.64 -4.94 2.05
C ILE A 95 2.87 -4.04 2.25
N ARG A 96 4.00 -4.36 1.61
CA ARG A 96 5.21 -3.50 1.66
C ARG A 96 4.94 -2.12 1.09
N GLN A 97 4.24 -2.02 -0.04
CA GLN A 97 3.87 -0.74 -0.64
C GLN A 97 2.93 0.06 0.27
N GLN A 98 1.92 -0.58 0.86
CA GLN A 98 1.01 0.06 1.82
C GLN A 98 1.76 0.58 3.05
N LEU A 99 2.67 -0.21 3.62
CA LEU A 99 3.51 0.21 4.75
C LEU A 99 4.43 1.37 4.37
N ALA A 100 5.01 1.35 3.17
CA ALA A 100 5.86 2.44 2.67
C ALA A 100 5.06 3.74 2.51
N GLN A 101 3.86 3.67 1.92
CA GLN A 101 2.96 4.82 1.79
C GLN A 101 2.51 5.36 3.15
N GLN A 102 2.13 4.47 4.07
CA GLN A 102 1.76 4.87 5.43
C GLN A 102 2.93 5.58 6.13
N ARG A 103 4.14 5.01 6.05
CA ARG A 103 5.35 5.60 6.64
C ARG A 103 5.64 6.99 6.05
N GLN A 104 5.58 7.13 4.73
CA GLN A 104 5.79 8.42 4.08
C GLN A 104 4.74 9.45 4.53
N SER A 105 3.46 9.07 4.55
CA SER A 105 2.39 9.97 5.01
C SER A 105 2.53 10.37 6.48
N TRP A 106 3.07 9.47 7.32
CA TRP A 106 3.38 9.76 8.72
C TRP A 106 4.56 10.71 8.86
N GLU A 107 5.60 10.53 8.06
CA GLU A 107 6.78 11.41 8.07
C GLU A 107 6.40 12.84 7.62
N GLU A 108 5.59 12.96 6.56
CA GLU A 108 5.06 14.25 6.10
C GLU A 108 4.19 14.94 7.17
N LYS A 109 3.32 14.18 7.84
CA LYS A 109 2.51 14.69 8.95
C LYS A 109 3.37 15.14 10.12
N LEU A 110 4.37 14.34 10.50
CA LEU A 110 5.27 14.66 11.60
C LEU A 110 6.09 15.93 11.31
N GLN A 111 6.61 16.08 10.10
CA GLN A 111 7.31 17.31 9.69
C GLN A 111 6.38 18.52 9.76
N THR A 112 5.17 18.39 9.21
CA THR A 112 4.16 19.46 9.26
C THR A 112 3.81 19.85 10.70
N GLU A 113 3.63 18.87 11.59
CA GLU A 113 3.37 19.13 13.02
C GLU A 113 4.55 19.81 13.71
N LEU A 114 5.79 19.39 13.44
CA LEU A 114 6.99 20.02 13.98
C LEU A 114 7.12 21.48 13.52
N ASP A 115 6.89 21.74 12.23
CA ASP A 115 6.95 23.10 11.68
C ASP A 115 5.87 23.99 12.28
N GLN A 116 4.65 23.47 12.45
CA GLN A 116 3.58 24.19 13.14
C GLN A 116 3.91 24.47 14.61
N LEU A 117 4.49 23.50 15.32
CA LEU A 117 4.91 23.69 16.71
C LEU A 117 6.05 24.72 16.83
N HIS A 118 7.03 24.69 15.91
CA HIS A 118 8.09 25.69 15.86
C HIS A 118 7.54 27.08 15.55
N GLY A 119 6.64 27.19 14.56
CA GLY A 119 5.98 28.44 14.23
C GLY A 119 5.20 29.02 15.41
N ARG A 120 4.39 28.20 16.08
CA ARG A 120 3.63 28.62 17.28
C ARG A 120 4.54 29.05 18.42
N LYS A 121 5.59 28.29 18.72
CA LYS A 121 6.57 28.66 19.76
C LYS A 121 7.30 29.95 19.43
N SER A 122 7.73 30.11 18.18
CA SER A 122 8.39 31.34 17.71
C SER A 122 7.48 32.54 17.91
N GLN A 123 6.22 32.44 17.47
CA GLN A 123 5.21 33.50 17.64
C GLN A 123 4.95 33.83 19.12
N GLU A 124 4.86 32.81 19.98
CA GLU A 124 4.66 33.00 21.42
C GLU A 124 5.86 33.70 22.06
N VAL A 125 7.08 33.30 21.71
CA VAL A 125 8.31 33.96 22.18
C VAL A 125 8.38 35.40 21.68
N SER A 126 8.12 35.66 20.39
CA SER A 126 8.09 37.02 19.85
C SER A 126 7.08 37.89 20.57
N ARG A 127 5.87 37.38 20.83
CA ARG A 127 4.86 38.09 21.60
C ARG A 127 5.33 38.39 23.02
N MET A 128 5.94 37.42 23.69
CA MET A 128 6.44 37.60 25.06
C MET A 128 7.57 38.63 25.12
N VAL A 129 8.51 38.58 24.17
CA VAL A 129 9.59 39.58 24.05
C VAL A 129 9.01 40.97 23.83
N LEU A 130 8.04 41.10 22.91
CA LEU A 130 7.38 42.38 22.64
C LEU A 130 6.62 42.92 23.86
N GLU A 131 5.93 42.07 24.61
CA GLU A 131 5.23 42.47 25.85
C GLU A 131 6.22 42.92 26.93
N VAL A 132 7.33 42.20 27.12
CA VAL A 132 8.40 42.57 28.06
C VAL A 132 9.06 43.88 27.64
N SER A 133 9.40 44.04 26.35
CA SER A 133 9.95 45.29 25.82
C SER A 133 8.97 46.45 25.97
N ARG A 134 7.68 46.24 25.69
CA ARG A 134 6.62 47.23 25.86
C ARG A 134 6.53 47.68 27.32
N ARG A 135 6.58 46.75 28.26
CA ARG A 135 6.56 47.05 29.69
C ARG A 135 7.82 47.81 30.13
N ALA A 136 9.00 47.31 29.76
CA ALA A 136 10.26 47.97 30.09
C ALA A 136 10.33 49.40 29.51
N LEU A 137 9.94 49.59 28.26
CA LEU A 137 9.91 50.90 27.62
C LEU A 137 8.84 51.82 28.23
N ARG A 138 7.72 51.29 28.71
CA ARG A 138 6.74 52.09 29.47
C ARG A 138 7.31 52.56 30.80
N ASP A 139 8.03 51.69 31.50
CA ASP A 139 8.63 51.97 32.80
C ASP A 139 9.83 52.94 32.68
N LEU A 140 10.57 52.87 31.57
CA LEU A 140 11.73 53.72 31.26
C LEU A 140 11.37 55.02 30.53
N ALA A 141 10.26 55.05 29.81
CA ALA A 141 9.84 56.27 29.16
C ALA A 141 9.66 57.34 30.22
N ASP A 142 10.29 58.47 30.04
CA ASP A 142 10.16 59.66 30.86
C ASP A 142 9.92 60.88 29.97
N GLN A 143 9.87 62.07 30.56
CA GLN A 143 9.62 63.30 29.82
C GLN A 143 10.81 63.70 28.92
N GLU A 144 12.05 63.31 29.29
CA GLU A 144 13.24 63.58 28.48
C GLU A 144 13.25 62.78 27.17
N LEU A 145 12.81 61.52 27.22
CA LEU A 145 12.66 60.69 26.02
C LEU A 145 11.62 61.27 25.05
N ASP A 146 10.45 61.69 25.55
CA ASP A 146 9.41 62.32 24.73
C ASP A 146 9.94 63.59 24.04
N ASP A 147 10.73 64.40 24.76
CA ASP A 147 11.36 65.59 24.21
C ASP A 147 12.38 65.26 23.09
N GLN A 148 13.19 64.22 23.28
CA GLN A 148 14.13 63.78 22.23
C GLN A 148 13.41 63.25 21.00
N ILE A 149 12.31 62.51 21.18
CA ILE A 149 11.47 62.02 20.09
C ILE A 149 10.90 63.18 19.28
N VAL A 150 10.42 64.25 19.93
CA VAL A 150 9.94 65.45 19.24
C VAL A 150 11.05 66.10 18.40
N VAL A 151 12.28 66.19 18.91
CA VAL A 151 13.41 66.72 18.12
C VAL A 151 13.64 65.87 16.87
N TYR A 152 13.68 64.55 17.03
CA TYR A 152 13.95 63.64 15.93
C TYR A 152 12.83 63.67 14.88
N LEU A 153 11.57 63.71 15.33
CA LEU A 153 10.39 63.83 14.47
C LEU A 153 10.43 65.10 13.63
N LEU A 154 10.80 66.24 14.23
CA LEU A 154 10.86 67.51 13.52
C LEU A 154 11.98 67.54 12.47
N GLN A 155 13.07 66.80 12.70
CA GLN A 155 14.18 66.66 11.75
C GLN A 155 13.85 65.75 10.57
N HIS A 156 12.98 64.74 10.77
CA HIS A 156 12.63 63.74 9.76
C HIS A 156 11.21 63.95 9.20
N LEU A 157 10.66 65.14 9.41
CA LEU A 157 9.33 65.48 8.94
C LEU A 157 9.33 65.50 7.40
N PRO A 158 8.42 64.78 6.73
CA PRO A 158 8.30 64.86 5.28
C PRO A 158 7.79 66.26 4.88
N GLU A 159 8.54 66.94 4.01
CA GLU A 159 8.20 68.29 3.54
C GLU A 159 6.79 68.33 2.92
N GLY A 160 5.97 69.31 3.34
CA GLY A 160 4.70 69.67 2.70
C GLY A 160 3.50 68.78 2.97
N LYS A 161 3.54 67.84 3.93
CA LYS A 161 2.44 66.88 4.16
C LYS A 161 1.44 67.24 5.26
N LEU A 162 1.77 68.18 6.15
CA LEU A 162 0.94 68.53 7.31
C LEU A 162 0.85 70.04 7.41
N GLU A 163 -0.38 70.58 7.44
CA GLU A 163 -0.60 72.02 7.57
C GLU A 163 -1.02 72.40 9.00
N ARG A 164 -1.95 71.63 9.60
CA ARG A 164 -2.43 71.84 10.98
C ARG A 164 -2.68 70.50 11.70
N PRO A 165 -1.62 69.73 11.98
CA PRO A 165 -1.78 68.44 12.62
C PRO A 165 -2.25 68.57 14.07
N LEU A 166 -3.03 67.59 14.52
CA LEU A 166 -3.28 67.31 15.93
C LEU A 166 -2.10 66.48 16.48
N VAL A 167 -1.49 66.97 17.57
CA VAL A 167 -0.41 66.28 18.28
C VAL A 167 -1.02 65.42 19.37
N VAL A 168 -0.86 64.11 19.25
CA VAL A 168 -1.26 63.15 20.29
C VAL A 168 0.00 62.69 21.01
N SER A 169 0.05 62.83 22.33
CA SER A 169 1.18 62.37 23.14
C SER A 169 0.72 61.55 24.33
N ALA A 170 1.59 60.62 24.76
CA ALA A 170 1.35 59.75 25.91
C ALA A 170 1.26 60.54 27.23
N ARG A 171 2.00 61.65 27.30
CA ARG A 171 2.17 62.49 28.48
C ARG A 171 2.17 63.96 28.09
N GLN A 172 2.17 64.82 29.10
CA GLN A 172 2.28 66.25 28.88
C GLN A 172 3.70 66.58 28.38
N LEU A 173 3.79 67.02 27.13
CA LEU A 173 5.05 67.50 26.54
C LEU A 173 5.61 68.67 27.34
N SER A 174 6.95 68.77 27.42
CA SER A 174 7.58 69.92 28.04
C SER A 174 7.28 71.21 27.28
N GLU A 175 7.40 72.35 27.94
CA GLU A 175 7.19 73.67 27.31
C GLU A 175 8.11 73.86 26.10
N ARG A 176 9.36 73.39 26.20
CA ARG A 176 10.33 73.46 25.11
C ARG A 176 9.88 72.69 23.87
N SER A 177 9.30 71.51 24.05
CA SER A 177 8.80 70.69 22.94
C SER A 177 7.54 71.27 22.34
N ARG A 178 6.65 71.85 23.16
CA ARG A 178 5.46 72.57 22.68
C ARG A 178 5.82 73.80 21.86
N GLU A 179 6.73 74.63 22.35
CA GLU A 179 7.21 75.82 21.61
C GLU A 179 7.81 75.44 20.26
N ARG A 180 8.60 74.37 20.20
CA ARG A 180 9.18 73.86 18.94
C ARG A 180 8.12 73.40 17.95
N LEU A 181 7.09 72.71 18.42
CA LEU A 181 5.98 72.26 17.59
C LEU A 181 5.13 73.44 17.10
N GLU A 182 4.88 74.44 17.96
CA GLU A 182 4.17 75.67 17.60
C GLU A 182 4.93 76.54 16.59
N GLN A 183 6.27 76.57 16.65
CA GLN A 183 7.10 77.27 15.67
C GLN A 183 6.96 76.69 14.26
N VAL A 184 6.83 75.37 14.16
CA VAL A 184 6.69 74.68 12.87
C VAL A 184 5.23 74.68 12.40
N PHE A 185 4.29 74.52 13.34
CA PHE A 185 2.85 74.44 13.09
C PHE A 185 2.10 75.48 13.92
N PRO A 186 1.90 76.71 13.42
CA PRO A 186 1.20 77.75 14.16
C PRO A 186 -0.27 77.40 14.40
N GLY A 187 -0.71 77.40 15.66
CA GLY A 187 -2.08 77.05 16.06
C GLY A 187 -2.35 75.55 16.25
N ILE A 188 -1.29 74.77 16.44
CA ILE A 188 -1.35 73.33 16.69
C ILE A 188 -2.16 72.97 17.95
N GLN A 189 -2.89 71.86 17.88
CA GLN A 189 -3.65 71.33 19.01
C GLN A 189 -2.92 70.14 19.64
N PHE A 190 -3.02 70.02 20.96
CA PHE A 190 -2.41 68.92 21.72
C PHE A 190 -3.50 68.09 22.39
N GLU A 191 -3.44 66.78 22.19
CA GLU A 191 -4.30 65.79 22.84
C GLU A 191 -3.45 64.81 23.65
N LEU A 192 -3.93 64.49 24.85
CA LEU A 192 -3.28 63.57 25.77
C LEU A 192 -3.96 62.20 25.68
N GLN A 193 -3.22 61.20 25.23
CA GLN A 193 -3.69 59.81 25.18
C GLN A 193 -2.72 58.92 25.97
N PRO A 194 -2.99 58.67 27.26
CA PRO A 194 -2.14 57.87 28.14
C PRO A 194 -1.92 56.41 27.67
N GLU A 195 -2.77 55.95 26.75
CA GLU A 195 -2.69 54.61 26.14
C GLU A 195 -1.52 54.50 25.13
N LEU A 196 -1.08 55.62 24.55
CA LEU A 196 0.05 55.68 23.64
C LEU A 196 1.34 55.34 24.42
N LEU A 197 2.11 54.34 23.99
CA LEU A 197 3.43 54.10 24.58
C LEU A 197 4.46 55.06 24.01
N ALA A 198 4.83 56.08 24.80
CA ALA A 198 5.98 56.98 24.66
C ALA A 198 6.24 57.56 23.26
N GLY A 199 6.40 58.88 23.17
CA GLY A 199 6.56 59.61 21.92
C GLY A 199 5.29 60.32 21.47
N VAL A 200 5.26 60.64 20.17
CA VAL A 200 4.31 61.60 19.60
C VAL A 200 3.74 61.10 18.29
N GLU A 201 2.46 61.35 18.10
CA GLU A 201 1.75 61.08 16.88
C GLU A 201 1.15 62.36 16.30
N LEU A 202 1.38 62.63 15.02
CA LEU A 202 0.79 63.76 14.30
C LEU A 202 -0.31 63.24 13.37
N LYS A 203 -1.53 63.74 13.56
CA LYS A 203 -2.70 63.38 12.75
C LYS A 203 -3.27 64.61 12.04
N ASP A 204 -3.53 64.49 10.76
CA ASP A 204 -4.31 65.43 9.94
C ASP A 204 -5.41 64.63 9.19
N ALA A 205 -6.33 65.31 8.50
CA ALA A 205 -7.46 64.68 7.81
C ALA A 205 -7.03 63.60 6.79
N GLU A 206 -5.86 63.77 6.16
CA GLU A 206 -5.35 62.87 5.12
C GLU A 206 -4.07 62.11 5.53
N HIS A 207 -3.40 62.50 6.62
CA HIS A 207 -2.07 62.01 6.95
C HIS A 207 -1.93 61.65 8.44
N ARG A 208 -1.27 60.53 8.71
CA ARG A 208 -0.96 60.05 10.07
C ARG A 208 0.53 59.71 10.14
N LEU A 209 1.29 60.46 10.93
CA LEU A 209 2.70 60.19 11.21
C LEU A 209 2.83 59.71 12.65
N ASN A 210 3.19 58.44 12.83
CA ASN A 210 3.36 57.84 14.14
C ASN A 210 4.86 57.67 14.46
N TRP A 211 5.33 58.43 15.44
CA TRP A 211 6.68 58.34 16.01
C TRP A 211 6.58 58.00 17.50
N SER A 212 5.74 57.04 17.82
CA SER A 212 5.68 56.43 19.14
C SER A 212 6.38 55.08 19.15
N ILE A 213 6.88 54.68 20.31
CA ILE A 213 7.43 53.33 20.52
C ILE A 213 6.39 52.27 20.17
N GLN A 214 5.11 52.54 20.46
CA GLN A 214 4.00 51.69 20.05
C GLN A 214 3.96 51.45 18.54
N GLY A 215 4.10 52.50 17.72
CA GLY A 215 4.11 52.39 16.26
C GLY A 215 5.24 51.53 15.72
N TYR A 216 6.44 51.64 16.30
CA TYR A 216 7.58 50.78 15.94
C TYR A 216 7.36 49.32 16.30
N LEU A 217 6.80 49.05 17.49
CA LEU A 217 6.49 47.68 17.92
C LEU A 217 5.38 47.04 17.06
N GLU A 218 4.36 47.80 16.67
CA GLU A 218 3.30 47.34 15.77
C GLU A 218 3.84 47.04 14.36
N GLY A 219 4.78 47.84 13.85
CA GLY A 219 5.48 47.56 12.58
C GLY A 219 6.27 46.25 12.59
N LEU A 220 6.91 45.90 13.73
CA LEU A 220 7.61 44.63 13.88
C LEU A 220 6.65 43.43 13.93
N VAL A 221 5.45 43.60 14.50
CA VAL A 221 4.41 42.55 14.49
C VAL A 221 3.88 42.33 13.08
N ALA A 222 3.66 43.41 12.31
CA ALA A 222 3.20 43.32 10.93
C ALA A 222 4.21 42.60 10.01
N CYS A 223 5.51 42.81 10.21
CA CYS A 223 6.57 42.12 9.46
C CYS A 223 6.81 40.67 9.90
N SER A 224 6.46 40.27 11.12
CA SER A 224 6.65 38.89 11.61
C SER A 224 5.45 37.98 11.37
N ALA A 225 4.31 38.54 10.94
CA ALA A 225 3.09 37.81 10.58
C ALA A 225 2.94 37.50 9.08
N GLY A 226 3.81 38.03 8.23
CA GLY A 226 3.88 37.75 6.78
C GLY A 226 5.01 36.79 6.43
#